data_AF-A0A7J9B125-F1
#
_entry.id   AF-A0A7J9B125-F1
#
_cell.length_a   1.000
_cell.length_b   1.000
_cell.length_c   1.000
_cell.angle_alpha   90.00
_cell.angle_beta   90.00
_cell.angle_gamma   90.00
#
_symmetry.space_group_name_H-M   'P 1'
#
loop_
_entity.id
_entity.type
_entity.pdbx_description
1 polymer ?
#
loop_
_entity_poly.entity_id
_entity_poly.type
_entity_poly.pdbx_seq_one_letter_code
_entity_poly.pdbx_strand_id
1 'polypeptide(L)'
;MMDLEGNIVHVLNPSRRGLTYRYFEATKKLSGVRDLFEKLSKLQKRRTIYDIYKSIDASYYGYKDEEDGVLARVEGPTEEKMRAEAEE
;
A
#
# COMPACT_ATOMS: atom_id res chain seq x y z
N MET A 1 -7.13 17.39 2.59
CA MET A 1 -5.87 17.27 3.35
C MET A 1 -5.97 15.97 4.12
N MET A 2 -4.96 15.10 4.15
CA MET A 2 -4.98 13.90 5.01
C MET A 2 -4.40 14.26 6.38
N ASP A 3 -4.88 13.62 7.46
CA ASP A 3 -4.33 13.79 8.80
C ASP A 3 -3.08 12.92 8.98
N LEU A 4 -2.41 13.08 10.13
CA LEU A 4 -1.21 12.32 10.49
C LEU A 4 -1.48 10.81 10.62
N GLU A 5 -2.75 10.41 10.74
CA GLU A 5 -3.20 9.01 10.80
C GLU A 5 -3.60 8.45 9.42
N GLY A 6 -3.39 9.21 8.33
CA GLY A 6 -3.64 8.78 6.96
C GLY A 6 -5.12 8.70 6.58
N ASN A 7 -6.01 9.26 7.39
CA ASN A 7 -7.43 9.38 7.04
C ASN A 7 -7.62 10.57 6.08
N ILE A 8 -8.59 10.42 5.18
CA ILE A 8 -9.03 11.50 4.30
C ILE A 8 -9.81 12.49 5.16
N VAL A 9 -9.18 13.58 5.56
CA VAL A 9 -9.87 14.68 6.23
C VAL A 9 -10.63 15.45 5.15
N HIS A 10 -11.96 15.34 5.18
CA HIS A 10 -12.83 16.26 4.47
C HIS A 10 -12.59 17.65 5.06
N VAL A 11 -11.77 18.45 4.37
CA VAL A 11 -11.61 19.87 4.70
C VAL A 11 -12.92 20.55 4.31
N LEU A 12 -13.78 20.77 5.30
CA LEU A 12 -14.97 21.60 5.15
C LEU A 12 -14.50 23.05 5.02
N ASN A 13 -14.19 23.48 3.80
CA ASN A 13 -13.91 24.88 3.53
C ASN A 13 -15.27 25.65 3.56
N PRO A 14 -15.51 26.55 4.54
CA PRO A 14 -16.80 27.21 4.68
C PRO A 14 -17.05 28.33 3.66
N SER A 15 -16.05 28.70 2.85
CA SER A 15 -16.09 29.93 2.04
C SER A 15 -16.43 29.73 0.55
N ARG A 16 -16.31 28.51 0.01
CA ARG A 16 -16.65 28.21 -1.39
C ARG A 16 -17.93 27.38 -1.47
N ARG A 17 -19.08 28.05 -1.31
CA ARG A 17 -20.39 27.54 -1.70
C ARG A 17 -20.46 27.36 -3.22
N GLY A 18 -19.75 26.37 -3.76
CA GLY A 18 -20.22 25.69 -4.96
C GLY A 18 -21.49 24.94 -4.57
N LEU A 19 -22.55 25.04 -5.38
CA LEU A 19 -23.82 24.36 -5.15
C LEU A 19 -23.61 22.84 -5.09
N THR A 20 -23.26 22.32 -3.92
CA THR A 20 -23.42 20.90 -3.62
C THR A 20 -24.89 20.72 -3.27
N TYR A 21 -25.57 19.81 -3.98
CA TYR A 21 -27.02 19.67 -3.91
C TYR A 21 -27.47 19.53 -2.45
N ARG A 22 -28.32 20.46 -2.00
CA ARG A 22 -28.87 20.52 -0.61
C ARG A 22 -29.66 19.28 -0.19
N TYR A 23 -29.88 18.33 -1.10
CA TYR A 23 -30.65 17.10 -0.88
C TYR A 23 -29.78 15.85 -0.64
N PHE A 24 -28.45 15.91 -0.78
CA PHE A 24 -27.58 14.73 -0.60
C PHE A 24 -27.68 14.11 0.81
N GLU A 25 -27.94 14.91 1.83
CA GLU A 25 -28.07 14.40 3.21
C GLU A 25 -29.41 13.67 3.44
N ALA A 26 -30.47 14.09 2.74
CA ALA A 26 -31.78 13.45 2.82
C ALA A 26 -31.79 12.12 2.05
N THR A 27 -31.13 12.07 0.89
CA THR A 27 -31.03 10.84 0.08
C THR A 27 -30.22 9.74 0.76
N LYS A 28 -29.17 10.09 1.53
CA LYS A 28 -28.40 9.10 2.32
C LYS A 28 -29.23 8.40 3.41
N LYS A 29 -30.34 9.00 3.85
CA LYS A 29 -31.22 8.46 4.91
C LYS A 29 -32.35 7.57 4.37
N LEU A 30 -32.54 7.48 3.05
CA LEU A 30 -33.52 6.59 2.44
C LEU A 30 -33.09 5.12 2.59
N SER A 31 -34.02 4.27 3.03
CA SER A 31 -33.88 2.80 2.97
C SER A 31 -33.62 2.39 1.51
N GLY A 32 -32.58 1.60 1.25
CA GLY A 32 -32.10 1.29 -0.11
C GLY A 32 -30.85 2.07 -0.52
N VAL A 33 -30.80 3.39 -0.29
CA VAL A 33 -29.56 4.17 -0.51
C VAL A 33 -28.61 3.95 0.66
N ARG A 34 -29.14 3.91 1.88
CA ARG A 34 -28.38 3.62 3.10
C ARG A 34 -27.66 2.26 3.01
N ASP A 35 -28.34 1.23 2.52
CA ASP A 35 -27.82 -0.14 2.43
C ASP A 35 -26.60 -0.28 1.50
N LEU A 36 -26.49 0.61 0.50
CA LEU A 36 -25.34 0.68 -0.40
C LEU A 36 -24.09 1.27 0.27
N PHE A 37 -24.28 2.14 1.27
CA PHE A 37 -23.19 2.79 2.01
C PHE A 37 -22.88 2.07 3.34
N GLU A 38 -23.79 1.26 3.89
CA GLU A 38 -23.60 0.53 5.15
C GLU A 38 -22.57 -0.61 5.02
N LYS A 39 -22.23 -1.01 3.78
CA LYS A 39 -21.01 -1.78 3.46
C LYS A 39 -19.76 -0.91 3.48
N LEU A 40 -19.50 -0.25 4.60
CA LEU A 40 -18.15 0.24 4.86
C LEU A 40 -17.28 -0.99 5.07
N SER A 41 -16.67 -1.48 3.98
CA SER A 41 -15.48 -2.31 4.10
C SER A 41 -14.58 -1.57 5.07
N LYS A 42 -14.22 -2.22 6.19
CA LYS A 42 -13.30 -1.63 7.16
C LYS A 42 -12.10 -1.17 6.33
N LEU A 43 -11.87 0.15 6.25
CA LEU A 43 -10.73 0.70 5.54
C LEU A 43 -9.53 -0.01 6.16
N GLN A 44 -8.91 -0.91 5.38
CA GLN A 44 -7.71 -1.59 5.82
C GLN A 44 -6.73 -0.48 6.13
N LYS A 45 -6.34 -0.36 7.41
CA LYS A 45 -5.37 0.65 7.82
C LYS A 45 -4.11 0.40 7.00
N ARG A 46 -3.78 1.35 6.13
CA ARG A 46 -2.51 1.31 5.40
C ARG A 46 -1.40 1.42 6.43
N ARG A 47 -0.31 0.68 6.23
CA ARG A 47 0.88 0.82 7.07
C ARG A 47 1.37 2.26 6.97
N THR A 48 1.69 2.86 8.11
CA THR A 48 2.32 4.17 8.11
C THR A 48 3.77 4.04 7.62
N ILE A 49 4.36 5.15 7.17
CA ILE A 49 5.77 5.18 6.78
C ILE A 49 6.66 4.77 7.96
N TYR A 50 6.31 5.18 9.18
CA TYR A 50 7.00 4.78 10.41
C TYR A 50 6.96 3.26 10.64
N ASP A 51 5.80 2.63 10.45
CA ASP A 51 5.67 1.18 10.60
C ASP A 51 6.52 0.42 9.57
N ILE A 52 6.65 0.96 8.36
CA ILE A 52 7.50 0.39 7.32
C ILE A 52 8.96 0.50 7.75
N TYR A 53 9.45 1.69 8.10
CA TYR A 53 10.83 1.87 8.55
C TYR A 53 11.19 1.03 9.76
N LYS A 54 10.24 0.86 10.70
CA LYS A 54 10.44 0.00 11.87
C LYS A 54 10.57 -1.49 11.50
N SER A 55 9.98 -1.92 10.40
CA SER A 55 10.07 -3.30 9.89
C SER A 55 11.27 -3.55 8.96
N ILE A 56 12.10 -2.54 8.68
CA ILE A 56 13.30 -2.71 7.86
C ILE A 56 14.43 -3.22 8.76
N ASP A 57 14.78 -4.50 8.57
CA ASP A 57 15.87 -5.19 9.27
C ASP A 57 17.10 -5.34 8.36
N ALA A 58 18.21 -5.85 8.92
CA ALA A 58 19.44 -6.14 8.16
C ALA A 58 19.20 -7.06 6.95
N SER A 59 18.20 -7.95 7.03
CA SER A 59 17.77 -8.79 5.91
C SER A 59 17.30 -7.99 4.69
N TYR A 60 16.73 -6.79 4.87
CA TYR A 60 16.34 -5.95 3.74
C TYR A 60 17.53 -5.48 2.90
N TYR A 61 18.69 -5.31 3.55
CA TYR A 61 19.94 -4.91 2.90
C TYR A 61 20.79 -6.11 2.47
N GLY A 62 20.24 -7.32 2.51
CA GLY A 62 20.90 -8.54 2.01
C GLY A 62 22.05 -9.04 2.88
N TYR A 63 22.24 -8.52 4.10
CA TYR A 63 23.30 -8.99 5.01
C TYR A 63 23.22 -10.48 5.36
N LYS A 64 22.05 -11.12 5.13
CA LYS A 64 21.82 -12.55 5.38
C LYS A 64 21.77 -13.40 4.10
N ASP A 65 21.75 -12.78 2.92
CA ASP A 65 21.50 -13.50 1.67
C ASP A 65 22.64 -14.46 1.31
N GLU A 66 23.87 -14.16 1.75
CA GLU A 66 25.04 -15.05 1.62
C GLU A 66 24.94 -16.30 2.51
N GLU A 67 24.29 -16.21 3.68
CA GLU A 67 24.23 -17.30 4.65
C GLU A 67 23.20 -18.38 4.30
N ASP A 68 22.08 -18.02 3.65
CA ASP A 68 21.01 -18.96 3.32
C ASP A 68 21.38 -19.90 2.13
N GLY A 69 22.47 -19.62 1.43
CA GLY A 69 23.01 -20.46 0.35
C GLY A 69 22.11 -20.56 -0.90
N VAL A 70 21.04 -19.77 -0.97
CA VAL A 70 20.13 -19.70 -2.12
C VAL A 70 20.85 -19.10 -3.32
N LEU A 71 21.65 -18.05 -3.10
CA LEU A 71 22.42 -17.37 -4.15
C LEU A 71 23.37 -18.36 -4.84
N ALA A 72 24.20 -19.06 -4.07
CA ALA A 72 25.18 -20.02 -4.57
C ALA A 72 24.56 -21.14 -5.42
N ARG A 73 23.35 -21.60 -5.08
CA ARG A 73 22.64 -22.64 -5.86
C ARG A 73 22.18 -22.15 -7.23
N VAL A 74 21.89 -20.86 -7.36
CA VAL A 74 21.40 -20.26 -8.62
C VAL A 74 22.57 -19.76 -9.46
N GLU A 75 23.59 -19.17 -8.83
CA GLU A 75 24.75 -18.59 -9.51
C GLU A 75 25.65 -19.65 -10.12
N GLY A 76 26.00 -20.72 -9.40
CA GLY A 76 26.88 -21.79 -9.91
C GLY A 76 26.49 -22.35 -11.29
N PRO A 77 25.27 -22.89 -11.48
CA PRO A 77 24.87 -23.42 -12.79
C PRO A 77 24.70 -22.33 -13.85
N THR A 78 24.48 -21.08 -13.46
CA THR A 78 24.38 -19.95 -14.38
C THR A 78 25.76 -19.52 -14.86
N GLU A 79 26.74 -19.46 -13.97
CA GLU A 79 28.13 -19.17 -14.28
C GLU A 79 28.73 -20.24 -15.19
N GLU A 80 28.48 -21.52 -14.91
CA GLU A 80 28.94 -22.63 -15.76
C GLU A 80 28.38 -22.53 -17.18
N LYS A 81 27.09 -22.21 -17.33
CA LYS A 81 26.46 -21.99 -18.64
C LYS A 81 27.07 -20.81 -19.38
N MET A 82 27.24 -19.67 -18.70
CA MET A 82 27.85 -18.47 -19.28
C MET A 82 29.29 -18.73 -19.74
N ARG A 83 30.04 -19.50 -18.96
CA ARG A 83 31.42 -19.86 -19.30
C ARG A 83 31.47 -20.79 -20.50
N ALA A 84 30.58 -21.78 -20.57
CA ALA A 84 30.48 -22.69 -21.70
C ALA A 84 30.08 -21.97 -23.00
N GLU A 85 29.12 -21.03 -22.93
CA GLU A 85 28.70 -20.21 -24.08
C GLU A 85 29.80 -19.23 -24.54
N ALA A 86 30.68 -18.79 -23.63
CA ALA A 86 31.82 -17.94 -23.96
C ALA A 86 33.02 -18.70 -24.54
N GLU A 87 33.09 -20.02 -24.31
CA GLU A 87 34.14 -20.90 -24.86
C GLU A 87 33.78 -21.49 -26.23
N GLU A 88 32.50 -21.46 -26.62
CA GLU A 88 31.99 -21.76 -27.97
C GLU A 88 32.21 -20.59 -28.95
#